data_AF-A0A4Q5TQ36-F1
#
_entry.id   AF-A0A4Q5TQ36-F1
#
_cell.length_a   1.000
_cell.length_b   1.000
_cell.length_c   1.000
_cell.angle_alpha   90.00
_cell.angle_beta   90.00
_cell.angle_gamma   90.00
#
_symmetry.space_group_name_H-M   'P 1'
#
loop_
_entity.id
_entity.type
_entity.pdbx_description
1 polymer ?
#
loop_
_entity_poly.entity_id
_entity_poly.type
_entity_poly.pdbx_seq_one_letter_code
_entity_poly.pdbx_strand_id
1 'polypeptide(L)' 'MKKPLSAELITRVKNELAELDHLTVDVDGVQLKPSQCYHFDVDPAHVLFNTNCPDNLRTRVESILSRYTQSDEGSTQQR' A
#
# COMPACT_ATOMS: atom_id res chain seq x y z
N MET A 1 -10.32 -2.71 -18.34
CA MET A 1 -10.94 -3.24 -17.10
C MET A 1 -9.79 -3.66 -16.20
N LYS A 2 -9.60 -3.03 -15.04
CA LYS A 2 -8.57 -3.46 -14.07
C LYS A 2 -8.97 -4.87 -13.61
N LYS A 3 -8.14 -5.89 -13.85
CA LYS A 3 -8.46 -7.24 -13.37
C LYS A 3 -8.49 -7.23 -11.83
N PRO A 4 -9.43 -7.95 -11.21
CA PRO A 4 -9.41 -8.11 -9.76
C PRO A 4 -8.11 -8.80 -9.36
N LEU A 5 -7.46 -8.32 -8.29
CA LEU A 5 -6.31 -8.99 -7.71
C LEU A 5 -6.74 -10.41 -7.29
N SER A 6 -5.91 -11.41 -7.56
CA SER A 6 -6.18 -12.76 -7.09
C SER A 6 -6.09 -12.83 -5.56
N ALA A 7 -6.87 -13.73 -4.95
CA ALA A 7 -6.92 -13.90 -3.49
C ALA A 7 -5.53 -14.16 -2.85
N GLU A 8 -4.65 -14.85 -3.59
CA GLU A 8 -3.28 -15.09 -3.16
C GLU A 8 -2.46 -13.78 -3.12
N LEU A 9 -2.56 -12.93 -4.14
CA LEU A 9 -1.89 -11.63 -4.16
C LEU A 9 -2.42 -10.70 -3.07
N ILE A 10 -3.74 -10.70 -2.85
CA ILE A 10 -4.37 -9.93 -1.76
C ILE A 10 -3.78 -10.34 -0.40
N THR A 11 -3.61 -11.65 -0.18
CA THR A 11 -3.03 -12.17 1.07
C THR A 11 -1.58 -11.74 1.22
N ARG A 12 -0.78 -11.81 0.14
CA ARG A 12 0.63 -11.37 0.17
C ARG A 12 0.76 -9.87 0.44
N VAL A 13 -0.05 -9.03 -0.23
CA VAL A 13 -0.11 -7.59 0.01
C VAL A 13 -0.45 -7.29 1.47
N LYS A 14 -1.50 -7.93 2.00
CA LYS A 14 -1.91 -7.74 3.40
C LYS A 14 -0.81 -8.14 4.38
N ASN A 15 -0.06 -9.21 4.10
CA ASN A 15 1.07 -9.62 4.93
C ASN A 15 2.23 -8.62 4.86
N GLU A 16 2.64 -8.14 3.67
CA GLU A 16 3.71 -7.13 3.57
C GLU A 16 3.31 -5.79 4.23
N LEU A 17 2.04 -5.42 4.12
CA LEU A 17 1.49 -4.25 4.81
C LEU A 17 1.44 -4.45 6.33
N ALA A 18 1.12 -5.64 6.81
CA ALA A 18 1.17 -5.98 8.23
C ALA A 18 2.61 -5.97 8.79
N GLU A 19 3.61 -6.36 7.99
CA GLU A 19 5.02 -6.26 8.38
C GLU A 19 5.46 -4.81 8.59
N LEU A 20 4.85 -3.84 7.89
CA LEU A 20 5.10 -2.42 8.18
C LEU A 20 4.64 -2.05 9.59
N ASP A 21 3.60 -2.68 10.14
CA ASP A 21 3.13 -2.39 11.51
C ASP A 21 4.10 -2.79 12.61
N HIS A 22 5.14 -3.58 12.29
CA HIS A 22 6.25 -3.80 13.21
C HIS A 22 7.15 -2.57 13.37
N LEU A 23 7.02 -1.60 12.46
CA LEU A 23 7.71 -0.32 12.54
C LEU A 23 6.78 0.71 13.17
N THR A 24 7.27 1.42 14.18
CA THR A 24 6.58 2.58 14.73
C THR A 24 6.97 3.81 13.92
N VAL A 25 5.99 4.59 13.48
CA VAL A 25 6.23 5.87 12.82
C VAL A 25 5.91 7.00 13.77
N ASP A 26 6.78 8.01 13.83
CA ASP A 26 6.50 9.24 14.56
C ASP A 26 5.81 10.24 13.61
N VAL A 27 4.65 10.72 14.04
CA VAL A 27 3.87 11.75 13.35
C VAL A 27 3.50 12.80 14.38
N ASP A 28 4.06 14.01 14.24
CA ASP A 28 3.84 15.12 15.17
C ASP A 28 4.14 14.77 16.64
N GLY A 29 5.16 13.93 16.90
CA GLY A 29 5.51 13.46 18.24
C GLY A 29 4.63 12.35 18.80
N VAL A 30 3.72 11.81 17.99
CA VAL A 30 2.88 10.65 18.34
C VAL A 30 3.39 9.43 17.60
N GLN A 31 3.67 8.37 18.37
CA GLN A 31 4.00 7.07 17.79
C GLN A 31 2.73 6.37 17.31
N LEU A 32 2.64 6.18 16.00
CA LEU A 32 1.52 5.54 15.35
C LEU A 32 1.97 4.24 14.69
N LYS A 33 1.02 3.32 14.55
CA LYS A 33 1.20 2.17 13.67
C LYS A 33 0.91 2.60 12.23
N PRO A 34 1.72 2.18 11.26
CA PRO A 34 1.47 2.38 9.84
C PRO A 34 0.04 2.13 9.36
N SER A 35 -0.61 1.05 9.82
CA SER A 35 -2.00 0.74 9.48
C SER A 35 -3.02 1.78 9.94
N GLN A 36 -2.67 2.67 10.86
CA GLN A 36 -3.52 3.80 11.26
C GLN A 36 -3.46 4.96 10.25
N CYS A 37 -2.49 4.96 9.34
CA CYS A 37 -2.27 6.02 8.36
C CYS A 37 -2.84 5.70 6.96
N TYR A 38 -3.19 4.45 6.66
CA TYR A 38 -3.74 4.05 5.37
C TYR A 38 -4.87 3.04 5.49
N HIS A 39 -5.71 2.97 4.46
CA HIS A 39 -6.73 1.96 4.28
C HIS A 39 -6.56 1.30 2.92
N PHE A 40 -6.37 -0.02 2.90
CA PHE A 40 -6.23 -0.80 1.67
C PHE A 40 -7.50 -1.61 1.42
N ASP A 41 -8.13 -1.38 0.28
CA ASP A 41 -9.31 -2.11 -0.18
C ASP A 41 -9.00 -2.86 -1.48
N VAL A 42 -9.78 -3.91 -1.78
CA VAL A 42 -9.51 -4.88 -2.84
C VAL A 42 -10.58 -4.90 -3.93
N ASP A 43 -11.67 -4.14 -3.80
CA ASP A 43 -12.78 -4.12 -4.76
C ASP A 43 -13.17 -2.69 -5.20
N PRO A 44 -12.43 -2.07 -6.15
CA PRO A 44 -11.19 -2.51 -6.79
C PRO A 44 -9.96 -2.28 -5.90
N ALA A 45 -8.83 -2.93 -6.20
CA ALA A 45 -7.59 -2.72 -5.43
C ALA A 45 -7.15 -1.25 -5.39
N HIS A 46 -7.20 -0.64 -4.20
CA HIS A 46 -6.80 0.75 -3.99
C HIS A 46 -6.35 1.01 -2.55
N VAL A 47 -5.59 2.09 -2.35
CA VAL A 47 -5.18 2.56 -1.04
C VAL A 47 -5.62 4.00 -0.84
N LEU A 48 -6.13 4.29 0.35
CA LEU A 48 -6.45 5.63 0.82
C LEU A 48 -5.48 5.99 1.94
N PHE A 49 -4.91 7.18 1.90
CA PHE A 49 -4.02 7.68 2.93
C PHE A 49 -4.74 8.76 3.75
N ASN A 50 -4.57 8.72 5.06
CA ASN A 50 -5.00 9.81 5.93
C ASN A 50 -4.16 11.07 5.67
N THR A 51 -4.73 12.24 5.90
CA THR A 51 -4.08 13.54 5.65
C THR A 51 -2.76 13.70 6.41
N ASN A 52 -2.64 13.11 7.60
CA ASN A 52 -1.44 13.16 8.44
C ASN A 52 -0.49 11.96 8.20
N CYS A 53 -0.68 11.20 7.12
CA CYS A 53 0.23 10.10 6.79
C CYS A 53 1.59 10.68 6.34
N PRO A 54 2.71 10.33 6.99
CA PRO A 54 4.02 10.86 6.62
C PRO A 54 4.44 10.35 5.23
N ASP A 55 5.03 11.22 4.40
CA ASP A 55 5.44 10.89 3.03
C ASP A 55 6.36 9.67 2.95
N ASN A 56 7.22 9.48 3.95
CA ASN A 56 8.08 8.30 4.04
C ASN A 56 7.27 6.99 4.14
N LEU A 57 6.18 7.00 4.91
CA LEU A 57 5.31 5.83 5.03
C LEU A 57 4.48 5.64 3.77
N ARG A 58 3.95 6.74 3.22
CA ARG A 58 3.20 6.73 1.96
C ARG A 58 4.00 6.09 0.83
N THR A 59 5.24 6.55 0.64
CA THR A 59 6.17 6.02 -0.37
C THR A 59 6.42 4.51 -0.20
N ARG A 60 6.54 4.03 1.05
CA ARG A 60 6.73 2.60 1.34
C ARG A 60 5.51 1.77 0.98
N VAL A 61 4.32 2.23 1.38
CA VAL A 61 3.05 1.55 1.06
C VAL A 61 2.84 1.53 -0.46
N GLU A 62 3.06 2.64 -1.14
CA GLU A 62 2.98 2.73 -2.60
C GLU A 62 4.00 1.81 -3.28
N SER A 63 5.23 1.72 -2.75
CA SER A 63 6.25 0.80 -3.26
C SER A 63 5.83 -0.67 -3.15
N ILE A 64 5.21 -1.06 -2.02
CA ILE A 64 4.66 -2.41 -1.84
C ILE A 64 3.57 -2.66 -2.88
N LEU A 65 2.57 -1.77 -2.94
CA LEU A 65 1.42 -1.92 -3.83
C LEU A 65 1.81 -1.88 -5.31
N SER A 66 2.84 -1.12 -5.68
CA SER A 66 3.39 -1.05 -7.03
C SER A 66 3.84 -2.43 -7.55
N ARG A 67 4.43 -3.27 -6.68
CA ARG A 67 4.87 -4.64 -7.05
C ARG A 67 3.70 -5.53 -7.50
N TYR A 68 2.53 -5.30 -6.92
CA TYR A 68 1.33 -6.10 -7.15
C TYR A 68 0.42 -5.53 -8.23
N THR A 69 0.49 -4.22 -8.46
CA THR A 69 -0.30 -3.54 -9.49
C THR A 69 0.41 -3.50 -10.84
N GLN A 70 1.74 -3.43 -10.88
CA GLN A 70 2.53 -3.52 -12.13
C GLN A 70 2.54 -4.93 -12.73
N SER A 71 2.27 -5.96 -11.92
CA SER A 71 2.24 -7.34 -12.39
C SER A 71 1.02 -7.68 -13.29
N ASP A 72 0.12 -6.73 -13.58
CA ASP A 72 -0.96 -6.91 -14.58
C ASP A 72 -0.82 -6.04 -15.86
N GLU A 73 0.23 -5.20 -15.99
CA GLU A 73 0.54 -4.52 -17.26
C GLU A 73 2.05 -4.49 -17.54
N GLY A 74 2.50 -5.44 -18.38
CA GLY A 74 3.51 -5.07 -19.37
C GLY A 74 2.89 -4.04 -20.32
N SER A 75 3.63 -2.95 -20.59
CA SER A 75 3.32 -1.83 -21.50
C SER A 75 2.46 -0.73 -20.84
N THR A 76 3.00 0.42 -20.45
CA THR A 76 3.28 1.49 -21.40
C THR A 76 4.29 2.47 -20.81
N GLN A 77 5.54 2.29 -21.21
CA GLN A 77 6.48 3.38 -21.35
C GLN A 77 6.27 3.96 -22.75
N GLN A 78 5.52 5.06 -22.85
CA GLN A 78 5.47 5.92 -24.03
C GLN A 78 5.13 7.33 -23.53
N ARG A 79 5.81 8.40 -23.88
CA ARG A 79 7.09 8.65 -24.54
C ARG A 79 7.36 10.14 -24.30
#